data_AF-A0A7V9TGX7-F1
#
_entry.id   AF-A0A7V9TGX7-F1
#
_cell.length_a   1.000
_cell.length_b   1.000
_cell.length_c   1.000
_cell.angle_alpha   90.00
_cell.angle_beta   90.00
_cell.angle_gamma   90.00
#
_symmetry.space_group_name_H-M   'P 1'
#
loop_
_entity.id
_entity.type
_entity.pdbx_description
1 polymer ?
#
loop_
_entity_poly.entity_id
_entity_poly.type
_entity_poly.pdbx_seq_one_letter_code
_entity_poly.pdbx_strand_id
1 'polypeptide(L)' 'FLELAPSPVPRETTTGTVNPEDADFSGFVFKIQANMDPKHRDRIAFVRV' A
#
# COMPACT_ATOMS: atom_id res chain seq x y z
N PHE A 1 -2.45 19.70 -11.95
CA PHE A 1 -2.25 18.37 -11.34
C PHE A 1 -1.06 18.40 -10.38
N LEU A 2 0.15 18.72 -10.85
CA LEU A 2 1.34 18.73 -9.99
C LEU A 2 1.25 19.67 -8.78
N GLU A 3 0.63 20.84 -8.94
CA GLU A 3 0.46 21.82 -7.84
C GLU A 3 -0.77 21.58 -6.96
N LEU A 4 -1.73 20.76 -7.42
CA LEU A 4 -3.03 20.56 -6.77
C LEU A 4 -3.19 19.17 -6.16
N ALA A 5 -2.33 18.22 -6.54
CA ALA A 5 -2.35 16.88 -6.01
C ALA A 5 -1.80 16.89 -4.57
N PRO A 6 -2.50 16.28 -3.61
CA PRO A 6 -1.98 16.18 -2.26
C PRO A 6 -0.76 15.27 -2.25
N SER A 7 0.19 15.60 -1.38
CA SER A 7 1.27 14.68 -1.00
C SER A 7 0.71 13.46 -0.26
N PRO A 8 1.50 12.39 -0.07
CA PRO A 8 1.13 11.30 0.84
C PRO A 8 0.67 11.86 2.19
N VAL A 9 -0.36 11.24 2.77
CA VAL A 9 -0.97 11.70 4.02
C VAL A 9 -0.79 10.66 5.11
N PRO A 10 -0.69 11.07 6.39
CA PRO A 10 -0.65 10.14 7.51
C PRO A 10 -1.84 9.19 7.54
N ARG A 11 -1.62 8.01 8.12
CA ARG A 11 -2.64 6.96 8.16
C ARG A 11 -2.78 6.36 9.56
N GLU A 12 -4.03 6.32 10.01
CA GLU A 12 -4.38 5.72 11.30
C GLU A 12 -4.29 4.19 11.23
N THR A 13 -3.72 3.61 12.29
CA THR A 13 -3.65 2.17 12.52
C THR A 13 -4.15 1.84 13.93
N THR A 14 -4.29 0.56 14.25
CA THR A 14 -4.67 0.12 15.60
C THR A 14 -3.60 0.41 16.65
N THR A 15 -2.36 0.68 16.24
CA THR A 15 -1.22 0.98 17.12
C THR A 15 -0.84 2.46 17.13
N GLY A 16 -1.56 3.31 16.39
CA GLY A 16 -1.31 4.75 16.28
C GLY A 16 -1.25 5.26 14.83
N THR A 17 -0.95 6.54 14.67
CA THR A 17 -0.78 7.19 13.35
C THR A 17 0.61 6.89 12.78
N VAL A 18 0.66 6.53 11.50
CA VAL A 18 1.91 6.39 10.73
C VAL A 18 2.07 7.60 9.81
N ASN A 19 3.23 8.26 9.85
CA ASN A 19 3.52 9.43 9.02
C ASN A 19 4.29 9.03 7.75
N PRO A 20 4.04 9.68 6.60
CA PRO A 20 4.77 9.39 5.37
C PRO A 20 6.27 9.67 5.43
N GLU A 21 6.70 10.53 6.37
CA GLU A 21 8.10 10.91 6.58
C GLU A 21 8.85 9.97 7.53
N ASP A 22 8.19 8.97 8.12
CA ASP A 22 8.82 8.01 9.02
C ASP A 22 9.94 7.24 8.29
N ALA A 23 11.07 7.04 8.97
CA ALA A 23 12.25 6.40 8.35
C ALA A 23 12.04 4.89 8.11
N ASP A 24 11.15 4.26 8.87
CA ASP A 24 10.85 2.85 8.76
C ASP A 24 9.85 2.59 7.62
N PHE A 25 10.13 1.57 6.80
CA PHE A 25 9.22 1.18 5.73
C PHE A 25 7.92 0.60 6.29
N SER A 26 6.79 1.13 5.83
CA SER A 26 5.46 0.66 6.16
C SER A 26 4.55 0.66 4.94
N GLY A 27 3.45 -0.09 5.00
CA GLY A 27 2.46 -0.11 3.93
C GLY A 27 1.37 -1.16 4.17
N PHE A 28 0.30 -1.07 3.39
CA PHE A 28 -0.81 -2.02 3.50
C PHE A 28 -1.24 -2.56 2.14
N VAL A 29 -1.61 -3.85 2.13
CA VAL A 29 -2.15 -4.50 0.93
C VAL A 29 -3.59 -4.06 0.74
N PHE A 30 -3.88 -3.41 -0.38
CA PHE A 30 -5.25 -2.96 -0.70
C PHE A 30 -5.89 -3.76 -1.84
N LYS A 31 -5.11 -4.54 -2.58
CA LYS A 31 -5.59 -5.41 -3.65
C LYS A 31 -4.68 -6.62 -3.78
N ILE A 32 -5.29 -7.78 -4.01
CA ILE A 32 -4.57 -8.98 -4.43
C ILE A 32 -5.14 -9.42 -5.77
N GLN A 33 -4.27 -9.71 -6.72
CA GLN A 33 -4.65 -10.26 -8.01
C GLN A 33 -4.04 -11.65 -8.14
N ALA A 34 -4.88 -12.65 -8.36
CA ALA A 34 -4.45 -14.01 -8.61
C ALA A 34 -4.21 -14.22 -10.11
N ASN A 35 -3.21 -15.05 -10.43
CA ASN A 35 -3.04 -15.57 -11.78
C ASN A 35 -4.20 -16.53 -12.12
N MET A 36 -4.64 -16.55 -13.39
CA MET A 36 -5.78 -17.35 -13.83
C MET A 36 -5.40 -18.78 -14.26
N ASP A 37 -4.11 -19.08 -14.44
CA ASP A 37 -3.66 -20.44 -14.74
C ASP A 37 -3.84 -21.34 -13.50
N PRO A 38 -4.67 -22.41 -13.57
CA PRO A 38 -4.94 -23.31 -12.45
C PRO A 38 -3.70 -24.00 -11.86
N LYS A 39 -2.62 -24.14 -12.64
CA LYS A 39 -1.36 -24.78 -12.20
C LYS A 39 -0.44 -23.84 -11.44
N HIS A 40 -0.73 -22.55 -11.47
CA HIS A 40 0.11 -21.50 -10.96
C HIS A 40 -0.54 -20.91 -9.69
N ARG A 41 0.23 -20.90 -8.59
CA ARG A 41 -0.24 -20.41 -7.28
C ARG A 41 0.24 -18.99 -6.96
N ASP A 42 0.84 -18.33 -7.95
CA ASP A 42 1.32 -16.96 -7.81
C ASP A 42 0.16 -15.96 -7.71
N ARG A 43 0.37 -15.00 -6.82
CA ARG A 43 -0.55 -13.90 -6.53
C ARG A 43 0.28 -12.63 -6.41
N ILE A 44 -0.20 -11.55 -6.99
CA ILE A 44 0.40 -10.22 -6.88
C ILE A 44 -0.40 -9.43 -5.84
N ALA A 45 0.26 -9.00 -4.78
CA ALA A 45 -0.28 -8.07 -3.81
C ALA A 45 0.12 -6.64 -4.19
N PHE A 46 -0.85 -5.74 -4.28
CA PHE A 46 -0.64 -4.31 -4.45
C PHE A 46 -0.59 -3.68 -3.06
N VAL A 47 0.58 -3.12 -2.74
CA VAL A 47 0.85 -2.44 -1.48
C VAL A 47 0.82 -0.93 -1.73
N ARG A 48 0.11 -0.20 -0.87
CA ARG A 48 0.26 1.24 -0.77
C ARG A 48 1.27 1.52 0.32
N VAL A 49 2.35 2.19 -0.08
CA VAL A 49 3.34 2.81 0.80
C VAL A 49 2.83 4.20 1.13
#